data_AF-A4C3T4-F1
#
_entry.id   AF-A4C3T4-F1
#
_cell.length_a   1.000
_cell.length_b   1.000
_cell.length_c   1.000
_cell.angle_alpha   90.00
_cell.angle_beta   90.00
_cell.angle_gamma   90.00
#
_symmetry.space_group_name_H-M   'P 1'
#
loop_
_entity.id
_entity.type
_entity.pdbx_description
1 polymer ?
#
loop_
_entity_poly.entity_id
_entity_poly.type
_entity_poly.pdbx_seq_one_letter_code
_entity_poly.pdbx_strand_id
1 'polypeptide(L)'
;MNITTIENTYLATPIQLAKINDDLDWITHFQGNSSVVATEKTQFLTNIFDLYTQDIGYFYDSGCNKEYCAVLAQNFSNEAQAQSILEKITNNHQLGSFIYTKVSKVPDGYNLRLSVPIKQDIKLEANLFEAFKQL
;
A
#
# COMPACT_ATOMS: atom_id res chain seq x y z
N MET A 1 -14.06 -35.80 13.89
CA MET A 1 -12.74 -35.14 14.00
C MET A 1 -12.99 -33.64 13.97
N ASN A 2 -12.80 -32.96 15.10
CA ASN A 2 -12.89 -31.50 15.18
C ASN A 2 -11.57 -30.93 14.66
N ILE A 3 -11.61 -30.19 13.56
CA ILE A 3 -10.49 -29.38 13.10
C ILE A 3 -10.68 -28.01 13.72
N THR A 4 -10.07 -27.78 14.88
CA THR A 4 -9.92 -26.44 15.45
C THR A 4 -8.69 -25.82 14.82
N THR A 5 -8.82 -25.22 13.64
CA THR A 5 -7.86 -24.23 13.17
C THR A 5 -8.18 -22.92 13.86
N ILE A 6 -7.61 -22.71 15.04
CA ILE A 6 -7.44 -21.37 15.58
C ILE A 6 -6.27 -20.77 14.79
N GLU A 7 -6.55 -20.24 13.60
CA GLU A 7 -5.67 -19.23 13.05
C GLU A 7 -5.77 -18.03 14.00
N ASN A 8 -4.73 -17.84 14.82
CA ASN A 8 -4.55 -16.61 15.58
C ASN A 8 -4.57 -15.45 14.58
N THR A 9 -5.68 -14.75 14.52
CA THR A 9 -5.85 -13.50 13.80
C THR A 9 -4.92 -12.49 14.45
N TYR A 10 -3.74 -12.28 13.85
CA TYR A 10 -2.92 -11.15 14.21
C TYR A 10 -3.65 -9.91 13.69
N LEU A 11 -4.43 -9.27 14.57
CA LEU A 11 -5.06 -7.98 14.32
C LEU A 11 -3.99 -6.89 14.52
N ALA A 12 -3.42 -6.38 13.42
CA ALA A 12 -2.54 -5.23 13.49
C ALA A 12 -3.38 -3.96 13.71
N THR A 13 -3.43 -3.46 14.94
CA THR A 13 -4.10 -2.20 15.28
C THR A 13 -3.47 -1.00 14.53
N PRO A 14 -4.21 0.10 14.31
CA PRO A 14 -3.65 1.34 13.77
C PRO A 14 -2.40 1.84 14.53
N ILE A 15 -2.30 1.52 15.83
CA ILE A 15 -1.14 1.82 16.68
C ILE A 15 0.06 0.94 16.33
N GLN A 16 -0.15 -0.31 15.90
CA GLN A 16 0.92 -1.20 15.44
C GLN A 16 1.47 -0.78 14.07
N LEU A 17 0.62 -0.26 13.16
CA LEU A 17 1.06 0.35 11.91
C LEU A 17 1.90 1.63 12.15
N ALA A 18 1.58 2.40 13.19
CA ALA A 18 2.34 3.58 13.59
C ALA A 18 3.69 3.26 14.30
N LYS A 19 3.87 2.03 14.79
CA LYS A 19 5.06 1.57 15.53
C LYS A 19 6.15 0.96 14.66
N ILE A 20 5.98 0.92 13.35
CA ILE A 20 6.95 0.31 12.44
C ILE A 20 8.11 1.30 12.23
N ASN A 21 9.12 1.17 13.09
CA ASN A 21 10.44 1.76 12.92
C ASN A 21 11.27 0.83 12.03
N ASP A 22 11.99 1.45 11.09
CA ASP A 22 12.90 0.88 10.09
C ASP A 22 12.29 0.27 8.81
N ASP A 23 12.82 0.74 7.68
CA ASP A 23 12.31 0.50 6.32
C ASP A 23 12.38 -0.96 5.89
N LEU A 24 13.41 -1.70 6.30
CA LEU A 24 13.57 -3.11 5.93
C LEU A 24 12.60 -4.01 6.70
N ASP A 25 12.39 -3.73 7.98
CA ASP A 25 11.43 -4.46 8.80
C ASP A 25 10.02 -4.20 8.27
N TRP A 26 9.68 -2.96 7.91
CA TRP A 26 8.37 -2.66 7.31
C TRP A 26 8.11 -3.48 6.04
N ILE A 27 9.03 -3.47 5.06
CA ILE A 27 8.84 -4.20 3.79
C ILE A 27 8.66 -5.70 4.05
N THR A 28 9.50 -6.31 4.90
CA THR A 28 9.45 -7.75 5.17
C THR A 28 8.15 -8.20 5.84
N HIS A 29 7.53 -7.34 6.65
CA HIS A 29 6.22 -7.63 7.26
C HIS A 29 5.07 -7.67 6.26
N PHE A 30 5.23 -7.07 5.08
CA PHE A 30 4.24 -7.06 4.01
C PHE A 30 4.66 -7.93 2.81
N GLN A 31 5.68 -8.77 2.91
CA GLN A 31 6.04 -9.68 1.82
C GLN A 31 5.56 -11.12 2.08
N GLY A 32 5.22 -11.85 1.01
CA GLY A 32 4.96 -13.29 1.06
C GLY A 32 3.50 -13.74 1.12
N ASN A 33 2.50 -12.84 1.16
CA ASN A 33 1.11 -13.26 0.94
C ASN A 33 0.82 -13.38 -0.57
N SER A 34 0.75 -14.63 -1.04
CA SER A 34 0.44 -14.97 -2.44
C SER A 34 -1.03 -15.36 -2.67
N SER A 35 -1.95 -15.01 -1.77
CA SER A 35 -3.37 -15.19 -2.03
C SER A 35 -3.82 -14.36 -3.24
N VAL A 36 -4.84 -14.84 -3.97
CA VAL A 36 -5.37 -14.15 -5.16
C VAL A 36 -5.72 -12.70 -4.85
N VAL A 37 -6.47 -12.46 -3.77
CA VAL A 37 -6.90 -11.12 -3.35
C VAL A 37 -5.71 -10.21 -3.02
N ALA A 38 -4.67 -10.75 -2.36
CA ALA A 38 -3.45 -10.00 -2.10
C ALA A 38 -2.71 -9.66 -3.40
N THR A 39 -2.63 -10.60 -4.34
CA THR A 39 -1.96 -10.39 -5.63
C THR A 39 -2.68 -9.32 -6.46
N GLU A 40 -4.00 -9.39 -6.54
CA GLU A 40 -4.84 -8.39 -7.22
C GLU A 40 -4.66 -7.01 -6.60
N LYS A 41 -4.64 -6.93 -5.27
CA LYS A 41 -4.45 -5.67 -4.55
C LYS A 41 -3.03 -5.10 -4.69
N THR A 42 -2.00 -5.94 -4.65
CA THR A 42 -0.61 -5.55 -5.00
C THR A 42 -0.56 -4.96 -6.40
N GLN A 43 -1.16 -5.65 -7.39
CA GLN A 43 -1.15 -5.18 -8.78
C GLN A 43 -1.89 -3.84 -8.96
N PHE A 44 -3.04 -3.68 -8.29
CA PHE A 44 -3.76 -2.40 -8.26
C PHE A 44 -2.89 -1.27 -7.71
N LEU A 45 -2.21 -1.49 -6.58
CA LEU A 45 -1.35 -0.50 -5.97
C LEU A 45 -0.13 -0.18 -6.84
N THR A 46 0.51 -1.18 -7.44
CA THR A 46 1.59 -1.02 -8.40
C THR A 46 1.17 -0.12 -9.56
N ASN A 47 0.06 -0.42 -10.22
CA ASN A 47 -0.42 0.36 -11.37
C ASN A 47 -0.70 1.84 -11.00
N ILE A 48 -1.27 2.09 -9.82
CA ILE A 48 -1.52 3.46 -9.35
C ILE A 48 -0.21 4.21 -9.12
N PHE A 49 0.76 3.58 -8.46
CA PHE A 49 2.02 4.23 -8.18
C PHE A 49 2.85 4.42 -9.45
N ASP A 50 2.84 3.49 -10.40
CA ASP A 50 3.43 3.70 -11.74
C ASP A 50 2.85 4.96 -12.39
N LEU A 51 1.52 5.07 -12.45
CA LEU A 51 0.83 6.20 -13.09
C LEU A 51 1.26 7.56 -12.51
N TYR A 52 1.38 7.66 -11.19
CA TYR A 52 1.66 8.93 -10.53
C TYR A 52 3.14 9.21 -10.30
N THR A 53 4.02 8.20 -10.45
CA THR A 53 5.46 8.34 -10.18
C THR A 53 6.36 8.22 -11.41
N GLN A 54 5.81 7.86 -12.58
CA GLN A 54 6.59 7.71 -13.82
C GLN A 54 7.42 8.96 -14.19
N ASP A 55 6.84 10.16 -14.08
CA ASP A 55 7.47 11.42 -14.54
C ASP A 55 8.51 11.96 -13.56
N ILE A 56 8.59 11.37 -12.38
CA ILE A 56 9.43 11.81 -11.27
C ILE A 56 10.54 10.79 -10.94
N GLY A 57 10.52 9.60 -11.56
CA GLY A 57 11.65 8.65 -11.57
C GLY A 57 11.87 7.92 -10.24
N TYR A 58 10.80 7.66 -9.49
CA TYR A 58 10.89 7.06 -8.15
C TYR A 58 10.83 5.54 -8.15
N PHE A 59 11.48 4.96 -7.15
CA PHE A 59 11.39 3.53 -6.86
C PHE A 59 10.27 3.30 -5.86
N TYR A 60 9.42 2.31 -6.12
CA TYR A 60 8.49 1.83 -5.13
C TYR A 60 8.44 0.31 -5.07
N ASP A 61 8.08 -0.20 -3.90
CA ASP A 61 7.80 -1.62 -3.67
C ASP A 61 6.42 -1.77 -3.05
N SER A 62 5.70 -2.82 -3.45
CA SER A 62 4.37 -3.14 -2.97
C SER A 62 4.27 -4.60 -2.54
N GLY A 63 3.64 -4.85 -1.40
CA GLY A 63 3.49 -6.20 -0.85
C GLY A 63 2.31 -6.27 0.10
N CYS A 64 1.79 -7.48 0.35
CA CYS A 64 0.75 -7.70 1.34
C CYS A 64 1.12 -8.73 2.42
N ASN A 65 0.59 -8.50 3.62
CA ASN A 65 0.46 -9.51 4.65
C ASN A 65 -0.96 -10.11 4.62
N LYS A 66 -1.45 -10.76 5.69
CA LYS A 66 -2.79 -11.38 5.69
C LYS A 66 -3.96 -10.37 5.66
N GLU A 67 -3.74 -9.13 6.07
CA GLU A 67 -4.81 -8.14 6.31
C GLU A 67 -4.67 -6.87 5.44
N TYR A 68 -3.44 -6.48 5.13
CA TYR A 68 -3.12 -5.21 4.46
C TYR A 68 -2.09 -5.42 3.36
N CYS A 69 -2.20 -4.58 2.32
CA CYS A 69 -1.14 -4.31 1.36
C CYS A 69 -0.50 -2.98 1.67
N ALA A 70 0.78 -2.86 1.38
CA ALA A 70 1.55 -1.68 1.67
C ALA A 70 2.36 -1.26 0.45
N VAL A 71 2.59 0.05 0.29
CA VAL A 71 3.49 0.63 -0.70
C VAL A 71 4.51 1.52 -0.04
N LEU A 72 5.78 1.33 -0.37
CA LEU A 72 6.86 2.25 -0.04
C LEU A 72 7.36 2.87 -1.33
N ALA A 73 7.06 4.15 -1.55
CA ALA A 73 7.64 4.94 -2.63
C ALA A 73 8.75 5.83 -2.08
N GLN A 74 9.89 5.86 -2.76
CA GLN A 74 11.15 6.39 -2.22
C GLN A 74 11.78 7.43 -3.13
N ASN A 75 12.79 8.11 -2.57
CA ASN A 75 13.66 9.06 -3.27
C ASN A 75 12.97 10.36 -3.71
N PHE A 76 11.80 10.69 -3.15
CA PHE A 76 11.16 11.98 -3.44
C PHE A 76 12.12 13.13 -3.13
N SER A 77 12.35 14.01 -4.10
CA SER A 77 13.33 15.11 -3.97
C SER A 77 12.96 16.10 -2.87
N ASN A 78 11.67 16.21 -2.55
CA ASN A 78 11.14 17.02 -1.45
C ASN A 78 9.81 16.49 -0.93
N GLU A 79 9.41 16.99 0.25
CA GLU A 79 8.18 16.62 0.93
C GLU A 79 6.93 16.92 0.08
N ALA A 80 6.92 18.05 -0.63
CA ALA A 80 5.77 18.48 -1.42
C ALA A 80 5.48 17.52 -2.58
N GLN A 81 6.50 16.91 -3.19
CA GLN A 81 6.31 15.88 -4.21
C GLN A 81 5.68 14.62 -3.62
N ALA A 82 6.21 14.11 -2.50
CA ALA A 82 5.65 12.94 -1.82
C ALA A 82 4.18 13.17 -1.42
N GLN A 83 3.89 14.35 -0.86
CA GLN A 83 2.55 14.77 -0.47
C GLN A 83 1.60 14.92 -1.68
N SER A 84 2.07 15.50 -2.78
CA SER A 84 1.27 15.63 -4.00
C SER A 84 0.88 14.29 -4.60
N ILE A 85 1.79 13.29 -4.57
CA ILE A 85 1.46 11.93 -5.02
C ILE A 85 0.41 11.31 -4.11
N LEU A 86 0.57 11.43 -2.79
CA LEU A 86 -0.43 10.95 -1.85
C LEU A 86 -1.81 11.55 -2.13
N GLU A 87 -1.89 12.87 -2.33
CA GLU A 87 -3.14 13.58 -2.61
C GLU A 87 -3.78 13.14 -3.93
N LYS A 88 -2.99 12.99 -5.00
CA LYS A 88 -3.49 12.48 -6.28
C LYS A 88 -4.09 11.09 -6.12
N ILE A 89 -3.42 10.21 -5.37
CA ILE A 89 -3.91 8.85 -5.13
C ILE A 89 -5.20 8.89 -4.31
N THR A 90 -5.23 9.62 -3.18
CA THR A 90 -6.40 9.63 -2.29
C THR A 90 -7.62 10.34 -2.88
N ASN A 91 -7.40 11.35 -3.74
CA ASN A 91 -8.49 12.08 -4.38
C ASN A 91 -9.11 11.32 -5.56
N ASN A 92 -8.31 10.56 -6.30
CA ASN A 92 -8.79 9.80 -7.47
C ASN A 92 -9.15 8.34 -7.15
N HIS A 93 -8.65 7.82 -6.03
CA HIS A 93 -8.88 6.44 -5.63
C HIS A 93 -9.34 6.38 -4.17
N GLN A 94 -10.55 5.86 -3.94
CA GLN A 94 -10.99 5.52 -2.60
C GLN A 94 -10.20 4.30 -2.11
N LEU A 95 -9.09 4.55 -1.42
CA LEU A 95 -8.31 3.52 -0.72
C LEU A 95 -8.94 3.08 0.62
N GLY A 96 -10.22 3.44 0.83
CA GLY A 96 -11.09 3.12 1.96
C GLY A 96 -10.63 3.60 3.35
N SER A 97 -11.33 3.16 4.39
CA SER A 97 -11.36 3.82 5.71
C SER A 97 -10.19 3.51 6.66
N PHE A 98 -9.12 2.84 6.22
CA PHE A 98 -7.98 2.47 7.07
C PHE A 98 -6.65 2.62 6.35
N ILE A 99 -6.42 3.80 5.80
CA ILE A 99 -5.18 4.17 5.15
C ILE A 99 -4.20 4.68 6.20
N TYR A 100 -3.10 3.96 6.44
CA TYR A 100 -1.95 4.54 7.15
C TYR A 100 -1.05 5.23 6.13
N THR A 101 -0.79 6.53 6.31
CA THR A 101 0.13 7.30 5.48
C THR A 101 1.22 7.94 6.31
N LYS A 102 2.46 7.86 5.82
CA LYS A 102 3.59 8.56 6.41
C LYS A 102 4.51 9.07 5.32
N VAL A 103 4.62 10.39 5.23
CA VAL A 103 5.74 11.03 4.54
C VAL A 103 6.85 11.22 5.56
N SER A 104 8.07 10.79 5.23
CA SER A 104 9.21 10.94 6.14
C SER A 104 10.46 11.35 5.38
N LYS A 105 11.25 12.23 5.99
CA LYS A 105 12.59 12.54 5.52
C LYS A 105 13.53 11.34 5.71
N VAL A 106 14.30 11.02 4.68
CA VAL A 106 15.40 10.04 4.65
C VAL A 106 16.67 10.75 4.15
N PRO A 107 17.88 10.16 4.27
CA PRO A 107 19.13 10.82 3.86
C PRO A 107 19.09 11.36 2.43
N ASP A 108 18.49 10.60 1.51
CA ASP A 108 18.48 10.90 0.07
C ASP A 108 17.16 11.52 -0.42
N GLY A 109 16.32 12.03 0.49
CA GLY A 109 15.08 12.69 0.13
C GLY A 109 13.92 12.38 1.07
N TYR A 110 12.79 11.99 0.50
CA TYR A 110 11.57 11.69 1.23
C TYR A 110 10.99 10.35 0.77
N ASN A 111 10.38 9.62 1.71
CA ASN A 111 9.64 8.41 1.44
C ASN A 111 8.15 8.65 1.71
N LEU A 112 7.29 8.09 0.86
CA LEU A 112 5.86 7.95 1.07
C LEU A 112 5.56 6.49 1.40
N ARG A 113 4.99 6.25 2.58
CA ARG A 113 4.48 4.94 3.00
C ARG A 113 2.97 4.95 3.03
N LEU A 114 2.38 3.88 2.52
CA LEU A 114 0.95 3.65 2.46
C LEU A 114 0.65 2.23 2.95
N SER A 115 -0.40 2.03 3.75
CA SER A 115 -0.98 0.71 4.00
C SER A 115 -2.49 0.74 3.79
N VAL A 116 -3.03 -0.25 3.06
CA VAL A 116 -4.41 -0.35 2.60
C VAL A 116 -4.95 -1.76 2.90
N PRO A 117 -6.18 -1.93 3.41
CA PRO A 117 -6.75 -3.26 3.64
C PRO A 117 -6.89 -4.10 2.36
N ILE A 118 -6.70 -5.42 2.46
CA ILE A 118 -6.84 -6.37 1.33
C ILE A 118 -8.30 -6.61 0.95
N LYS A 119 -9.20 -6.61 1.93
CA LYS A 119 -10.61 -6.99 1.75
C LYS A 119 -11.54 -5.78 1.71
N GLN A 120 -11.22 -4.78 0.90
CA GLN A 120 -12.15 -3.69 0.66
C GLN A 120 -12.92 -3.92 -0.63
N ASP A 121 -14.24 -4.03 -0.44
CA ASP A 121 -15.31 -4.08 -1.44
C ASP A 121 -14.87 -4.33 -2.90
N ILE A 122 -14.81 -5.62 -3.25
CA ILE A 122 -14.38 -6.18 -4.54
C ILE A 122 -15.08 -5.50 -5.72
N LYS A 123 -16.30 -4.96 -5.53
CA LYS A 123 -17.04 -4.22 -6.57
C LYS A 123 -16.44 -2.84 -6.90
N LEU A 124 -15.89 -2.13 -5.92
CA LEU A 124 -15.25 -0.83 -6.15
C LEU A 124 -13.91 -1.01 -6.86
N GLU A 125 -13.16 -2.04 -6.47
CA GLU A 125 -11.85 -2.37 -7.04
C GLU A 125 -11.96 -2.90 -8.48
N ALA A 126 -12.94 -3.76 -8.77
CA ALA A 126 -13.22 -4.24 -10.12
C ALA A 126 -13.66 -3.12 -11.08
N ASN A 127 -14.47 -2.17 -10.60
CA ASN A 127 -14.88 -1.01 -11.40
C ASN A 127 -13.70 -0.05 -11.68
N LEU A 128 -12.77 0.08 -10.75
CA LEU A 128 -11.56 0.90 -10.92
C LEU A 128 -10.57 0.21 -11.88
N PHE A 129 -10.38 -1.10 -11.79
CA PHE A 129 -9.52 -1.86 -12.71
C PHE A 129 -9.98 -1.77 -14.17
N GLU A 130 -11.28 -1.82 -14.43
CA GLU A 130 -11.83 -1.61 -15.77
C GLU A 130 -11.70 -0.15 -16.25
N ALA A 131 -11.73 0.84 -15.35
CA ALA A 131 -11.43 2.23 -15.70
C ALA A 131 -9.96 2.43 -16.10
N PHE A 132 -9.02 1.66 -15.51
CA PHE A 132 -7.59 1.70 -15.87
C PHE A 132 -7.29 1.14 -17.26
N LYS A 133 -8.11 0.23 -17.81
CA LYS A 133 -7.93 -0.28 -19.18
C LYS A 133 -8.24 0.75 -20.27
N GLN A 134 -8.88 1.87 -19.92
CA GLN A 134 -9.38 2.85 -20.89
C GLN A 134 -8.51 4.12 -20.99
N LEU A 135 -7.43 4.22 -20.21
CA LEU A 135 -6.36 5.23 -20.34
C LEU A 135 -5.20 4.65 -21.15
#